data_AF-A0A6H5L6Q1-F1
#
_entry.id   AF-A0A6H5L6Q1-F1
#
_cell.length_a   1.000
_cell.length_b   1.000
_cell.length_c   1.000
_cell.angle_alpha   90.00
_cell.angle_beta   90.00
_cell.angle_gamma   90.00
#
_symmetry.space_group_name_H-M   'P 1'
#
loop_
_entity.id
_entity.type
_entity.pdbx_description
1 polymer ?
#
loop_
_entity_poly.entity_id
_entity_poly.type
_entity_poly.pdbx_seq_one_letter_code
_entity_poly.pdbx_strand_id
1 'polypeptide(L)'
;MEAALTIVRSTMDLQCSPLTLNEACRRAPTLVVMVVGDYMPLKRLAGSKKNHEAGVPPATAGDMMTGPGLMPESKRVPQILPHGLVWCLPLEAFGQGDVDLPVVRNLRLTEAANLPDDLKLPLSIEHLDVGDEFDHSIVGVEWPAALKRLDFGIAFDQSIVQVAWPASSLRLQFVCHFNQPLAEGAWPDSLLQIEFEYAFNQSIAVDWPASLCELTLGSNFDQPISGVTWPPSLHRFQFDGYFDQSLLEVVWPPTLQRLQFGYGFNKPIAGVAWPSSLQRLQFGSYFNQPLVEVAWRASLLKLQFGEFFNQPLAGVTWPLSLQDLEFNVEFNQRLTGVVWPPFLKRLKFGFYFNHPIIGIGWPSSLQHLAFGGGFHQSIERVVWPRSALALKMAIWDEWPPSAPALFFNGEILRVPET
;
A
#
# COMPACT_ATOMS: atom_id res chain seq x y z
N MET A 1 5.42 -14.92 -13.39
CA MET A 1 4.65 -14.49 -14.56
C MET A 1 3.26 -14.15 -14.06
N GLU A 2 2.82 -12.92 -14.27
CA GLU A 2 1.43 -12.53 -14.02
C GLU A 2 0.55 -13.09 -15.13
N ALA A 3 -0.59 -13.65 -14.75
CA ALA A 3 -1.61 -14.09 -15.68
C ALA A 3 -2.90 -13.33 -15.38
N ALA A 4 -3.51 -12.75 -16.42
CA ALA A 4 -4.84 -12.19 -16.33
C ALA A 4 -5.83 -13.21 -16.89
N LEU A 5 -6.91 -13.45 -16.14
CA LEU A 5 -8.03 -14.28 -16.56
C LEU A 5 -9.19 -13.38 -16.96
N THR A 6 -9.63 -13.54 -18.19
CA THR A 6 -10.93 -13.00 -18.61
C THR A 6 -11.90 -14.15 -18.76
N ILE A 7 -12.98 -14.12 -17.99
CA ILE A 7 -14.11 -15.02 -18.22
C ILE A 7 -15.02 -14.34 -19.25
N VAL A 8 -15.27 -15.03 -20.36
CA VAL A 8 -16.11 -14.56 -21.45
C VAL A 8 -17.31 -15.50 -21.57
N ARG A 9 -18.53 -14.94 -21.48
CA ARG A 9 -19.78 -15.71 -21.49
C ARG A 9 -20.18 -16.22 -22.89
N SER A 10 -19.56 -15.72 -23.95
CA SER A 10 -19.83 -16.16 -25.33
C SER A 10 -18.59 -16.06 -26.23
N THR A 11 -18.45 -17.00 -27.17
CA THR A 11 -17.48 -16.88 -28.27
C THR A 11 -17.69 -15.63 -29.13
N MET A 12 -18.89 -15.03 -29.14
CA MET A 12 -19.18 -13.80 -29.89
C MET A 12 -18.56 -12.55 -29.26
N ASP A 13 -18.33 -12.56 -27.95
CA ASP A 13 -17.69 -11.44 -27.24
C ASP A 13 -16.17 -11.41 -27.49
N LEU A 14 -15.61 -12.55 -27.89
CA LEU A 14 -14.28 -12.65 -28.47
C LEU A 14 -14.41 -12.32 -29.97
N GLN A 15 -13.98 -11.14 -30.42
CA GLN A 15 -13.88 -10.82 -31.86
C GLN A 15 -12.76 -11.63 -32.57
N CYS A 16 -12.54 -12.88 -32.18
CA CYS A 16 -11.61 -13.81 -32.82
C CYS A 16 -12.26 -14.40 -34.08
N SER A 17 -11.47 -14.64 -35.13
CA SER A 17 -12.01 -15.21 -36.37
C SER A 17 -12.57 -16.63 -36.12
N PRO A 18 -13.67 -17.04 -36.78
CA PRO A 18 -14.30 -18.36 -36.59
C PRO A 18 -13.38 -19.56 -36.87
N LEU A 19 -12.22 -19.34 -37.50
CA LEU A 19 -11.23 -20.36 -37.85
C LEU A 19 -10.20 -20.63 -36.74
N THR A 20 -10.22 -19.87 -35.63
CA THR A 20 -9.13 -19.87 -34.63
C THR A 20 -9.46 -20.50 -33.28
N LEU A 21 -10.72 -20.87 -33.01
CA LEU A 21 -11.14 -21.60 -31.81
C LEU A 21 -11.40 -23.09 -32.11
N ASN A 22 -10.89 -23.97 -31.23
CA ASN A 22 -11.19 -25.39 -31.21
C ASN A 22 -12.71 -25.62 -31.07
N GLU A 23 -13.22 -26.70 -31.68
CA GLU A 23 -14.61 -27.16 -31.57
C GLU A 23 -15.10 -27.33 -30.12
N ALA A 24 -14.23 -27.72 -29.17
CA ALA A 24 -14.56 -27.76 -27.75
C ALA A 24 -14.87 -26.36 -27.17
N CYS A 25 -14.08 -25.35 -27.56
CA CYS A 25 -14.30 -23.96 -27.17
C CYS A 25 -15.55 -23.36 -27.84
N ARG A 26 -15.91 -23.83 -29.05
CA ARG A 26 -17.13 -23.38 -29.75
C ARG A 26 -18.41 -23.90 -29.13
N ARG A 27 -18.36 -25.03 -28.43
CA ARG A 27 -19.51 -25.67 -27.79
C ARG A 27 -19.64 -25.32 -26.30
N ALA A 28 -18.60 -24.73 -25.71
CA ALA A 28 -18.61 -24.34 -24.31
C ALA A 28 -19.52 -23.12 -24.07
N PRO A 29 -20.44 -23.17 -23.09
CA PRO A 29 -21.31 -22.05 -22.74
C PRO A 29 -20.55 -20.91 -22.06
N THR A 30 -19.32 -21.14 -21.59
CA THR A 30 -18.45 -20.13 -20.98
C THR A 30 -16.99 -20.44 -21.30
N LEU A 31 -16.24 -19.42 -21.72
CA LEU A 31 -14.84 -19.51 -22.09
C LEU A 31 -13.98 -18.74 -21.11
N VAL A 32 -12.87 -19.35 -20.74
CA VAL A 32 -11.84 -18.73 -19.92
C VAL A 32 -10.66 -18.40 -20.82
N VAL A 33 -10.36 -17.11 -20.93
CA VAL A 33 -9.22 -16.58 -21.69
C VAL A 33 -8.15 -16.19 -20.69
N MET A 34 -7.13 -17.03 -20.56
CA MET A 34 -5.95 -16.72 -19.77
C MET A 34 -4.92 -16.05 -20.67
N VAL A 35 -4.57 -14.81 -20.35
CA VAL A 35 -3.48 -14.06 -20.99
C VAL A 35 -2.29 -14.10 -20.05
N VAL A 36 -1.20 -14.73 -20.48
CA VAL A 36 0.07 -14.73 -19.75
C VAL A 36 0.99 -13.67 -20.40
N GLY A 37 1.19 -12.54 -19.71
CA GLY A 37 1.95 -11.38 -20.22
C GLY A 37 1.47 -10.04 -19.64
N ASP A 38 2.10 -8.93 -20.05
CA ASP A 38 1.71 -7.58 -19.63
C ASP A 38 0.28 -7.23 -20.07
N TYR A 39 -0.48 -6.61 -19.17
CA TYR A 39 -1.90 -6.26 -19.26
C TYR A 39 -2.39 -5.82 -20.66
N MET A 40 -3.39 -6.54 -21.21
CA MET A 40 -4.17 -6.10 -22.38
C MET A 40 -5.64 -5.89 -22.00
N PRO A 41 -6.23 -4.71 -22.27
CA PRO A 41 -7.68 -4.55 -22.31
C PRO A 41 -8.26 -5.32 -23.51
N LEU A 42 -9.28 -6.16 -23.30
CA LEU A 42 -9.95 -6.92 -24.38
C LEU A 42 -10.45 -6.05 -25.54
N LYS A 43 -10.71 -4.75 -25.29
CA LYS A 43 -11.08 -3.78 -26.33
C LYS A 43 -10.01 -3.63 -27.44
N ARG A 44 -8.76 -4.05 -27.23
CA ARG A 44 -7.71 -4.04 -28.27
C ARG A 44 -7.66 -5.29 -29.15
N LEU A 45 -8.34 -6.38 -28.80
CA LEU A 45 -8.62 -7.48 -29.74
C LEU A 45 -9.71 -7.11 -30.76
N ALA A 46 -10.43 -6.00 -30.53
CA ALA A 46 -11.61 -5.60 -31.27
C ALA A 46 -11.35 -4.56 -32.41
N GLY A 47 -10.11 -4.40 -32.87
CA GLY A 47 -9.82 -3.32 -33.81
C GLY A 47 -8.53 -3.45 -34.61
N SER A 48 -8.50 -4.33 -35.61
CA SER A 48 -7.66 -4.12 -36.80
C SER A 48 -8.31 -4.72 -38.04
N LYS A 49 -9.31 -4.02 -38.57
CA LYS A 49 -9.54 -3.99 -40.02
C LYS A 49 -8.93 -2.68 -40.53
N LYS A 50 -7.63 -2.67 -40.82
CA LYS A 50 -7.03 -1.80 -41.84
C LYS A 50 -5.57 -2.19 -42.10
N ASN A 51 -5.38 -2.76 -43.29
CA ASN A 51 -4.22 -2.68 -44.18
C ASN A 51 -2.87 -2.24 -43.58
N HIS A 52 -1.86 -3.10 -43.64
CA HIS A 52 -0.61 -2.76 -44.34
C HIS A 52 0.18 -4.01 -44.77
N GLU A 53 0.76 -3.88 -45.95
CA GLU A 53 1.59 -4.83 -46.67
C GLU A 53 2.92 -5.14 -45.95
N ALA A 54 3.46 -6.33 -46.25
CA ALA A 54 4.87 -6.75 -46.26
C ALA A 54 5.83 -6.35 -45.12
N GLY A 55 6.37 -7.36 -44.40
CA GLY A 55 7.70 -7.25 -43.76
C GLY A 55 8.00 -8.16 -42.56
N VAL A 56 8.75 -9.25 -42.82
CA VAL A 56 9.68 -10.00 -41.94
C VAL A 56 9.13 -10.79 -40.72
N PRO A 57 9.43 -12.10 -40.57
CA PRO A 57 9.08 -12.89 -39.37
C PRO A 57 10.20 -12.86 -38.30
N PRO A 58 9.88 -12.89 -36.99
CA PRO A 58 10.82 -13.36 -35.98
C PRO A 58 10.65 -14.87 -35.76
N ALA A 59 11.79 -15.54 -35.62
CA ALA A 59 11.95 -16.98 -35.60
C ALA A 59 11.59 -17.65 -34.25
N THR A 60 11.12 -18.90 -34.36
CA THR A 60 11.33 -20.06 -33.46
C THR A 60 11.14 -19.85 -31.94
N ALA A 61 9.94 -20.19 -31.46
CA ALA A 61 9.68 -20.67 -30.10
C ALA A 61 8.90 -22.00 -30.12
N GLY A 62 9.09 -22.80 -31.18
CA GLY A 62 8.33 -24.02 -31.45
C GLY A 62 8.92 -25.31 -30.88
N ASP A 63 10.14 -25.30 -30.34
CA ASP A 63 10.86 -26.54 -30.00
C ASP A 63 11.25 -26.59 -28.52
N MET A 64 10.27 -26.58 -27.63
CA MET A 64 10.40 -27.20 -26.31
C MET A 64 9.03 -27.79 -25.95
N MET A 65 9.00 -29.05 -25.48
CA MET A 65 7.82 -29.83 -25.02
C MET A 65 7.25 -30.87 -26.00
N THR A 66 8.10 -31.77 -26.52
CA THR A 66 7.67 -33.08 -27.05
C THR A 66 8.12 -34.21 -26.10
N GLY A 67 7.33 -34.42 -25.03
CA GLY A 67 7.50 -35.56 -24.11
C GLY A 67 6.26 -36.49 -24.17
N PRO A 68 6.42 -37.83 -24.12
CA PRO A 68 5.30 -38.76 -24.23
C PRO A 68 4.49 -38.80 -22.92
N GLY A 69 3.19 -38.53 -23.02
CA GLY A 69 2.24 -38.42 -21.89
C GLY A 69 1.17 -37.33 -22.04
N LEU A 70 1.23 -36.55 -23.12
CA LEU A 70 0.42 -35.36 -23.35
C LEU A 70 -0.84 -35.67 -24.21
N MET A 71 -1.97 -35.02 -23.90
CA MET A 71 -3.21 -35.08 -24.68
C MET A 71 -3.01 -34.87 -26.20
N PRO A 72 -3.88 -35.44 -27.05
CA PRO A 72 -3.83 -35.25 -28.51
C PRO A 72 -3.93 -33.77 -28.90
N GLU A 73 -3.22 -33.37 -29.96
CA GLU A 73 -3.14 -32.00 -30.52
C GLU A 73 -4.49 -31.31 -30.69
N SER A 74 -5.57 -32.08 -30.87
CA SER A 74 -6.95 -31.59 -30.98
C SER A 74 -7.48 -30.88 -29.73
N LYS A 75 -6.74 -30.88 -28.62
CA LYS A 75 -7.09 -30.15 -27.38
C LYS A 75 -6.12 -29.03 -27.01
N ARG A 76 -5.07 -28.78 -27.80
CA ARG A 76 -4.07 -27.73 -27.55
C ARG A 76 -4.08 -26.71 -28.67
N VAL A 77 -4.43 -25.47 -28.36
CA VAL A 77 -4.02 -24.35 -29.21
C VAL A 77 -3.58 -23.19 -28.32
N PRO A 78 -2.31 -23.16 -27.87
CA PRO A 78 -1.70 -21.91 -27.45
C PRO A 78 -1.67 -20.97 -28.66
N GLN A 79 -2.36 -19.84 -28.57
CA GLN A 79 -2.21 -18.79 -29.58
C GLN A 79 -1.06 -17.89 -29.15
N ILE A 80 0.02 -17.89 -29.95
CA ILE A 80 1.08 -16.90 -29.83
C ILE A 80 0.59 -15.66 -30.57
N LEU A 81 0.06 -14.68 -29.82
CA LEU A 81 -0.15 -13.34 -30.35
C LEU A 81 1.19 -12.57 -30.24
N PRO A 82 1.39 -11.48 -31.02
CA PRO A 82 2.66 -10.75 -31.07
C PRO A 82 3.17 -10.20 -29.71
N HIS A 83 2.34 -10.26 -28.66
CA HIS A 83 2.59 -9.65 -27.35
C HIS A 83 2.23 -10.54 -26.14
N GLY A 84 2.00 -11.86 -26.32
CA GLY A 84 1.71 -12.76 -25.20
C GLY A 84 1.06 -14.09 -25.60
N LEU A 85 1.07 -15.06 -24.67
CA LEU A 85 0.42 -16.36 -24.81
C LEU A 85 -1.03 -16.27 -24.33
N VAL A 86 -1.98 -16.49 -25.23
CA VAL A 86 -3.41 -16.54 -24.90
C VAL A 86 -3.90 -17.98 -24.95
N TRP A 87 -4.46 -18.45 -23.83
CA TRP A 87 -5.09 -19.75 -23.71
C TRP A 87 -6.60 -19.56 -23.62
N CYS A 88 -7.34 -20.10 -24.57
CA CYS A 88 -8.80 -20.17 -24.51
C CYS A 88 -9.20 -21.59 -24.12
N LEU A 89 -9.69 -21.76 -22.89
CA LEU A 89 -10.10 -23.05 -22.36
C LEU A 89 -11.59 -23.02 -21.96
N PRO A 90 -12.34 -24.13 -22.14
CA PRO A 90 -13.64 -24.28 -21.51
C PRO A 90 -13.50 -24.15 -19.98
N LEU A 91 -14.44 -23.49 -19.31
CA LEU A 91 -14.46 -23.35 -17.85
C LEU A 91 -14.31 -24.71 -17.15
N GLU A 92 -14.98 -25.74 -17.68
CA GLU A 92 -14.96 -27.13 -17.17
C GLU A 92 -13.58 -27.81 -17.24
N ALA A 93 -12.64 -27.27 -18.05
CA ALA A 93 -11.27 -27.77 -18.14
C ALA A 93 -10.38 -27.25 -16.99
N PHE A 94 -10.82 -26.23 -16.25
CA PHE A 94 -10.15 -25.79 -15.02
C PHE A 94 -10.44 -26.78 -13.89
N GLY A 95 -9.38 -27.32 -13.28
CA GLY A 95 -9.48 -28.18 -12.09
C GLY A 95 -9.65 -29.69 -12.35
N GLN A 96 -9.66 -30.16 -13.60
CA GLN A 96 -9.69 -31.60 -13.91
C GLN A 96 -8.31 -32.29 -13.86
N GLY A 97 -7.23 -31.59 -13.51
CA GLY A 97 -5.87 -32.14 -13.48
C GLY A 97 -5.30 -32.52 -14.88
N ASP A 98 -6.11 -32.38 -15.92
CA ASP A 98 -5.81 -32.81 -17.30
C ASP A 98 -5.16 -31.72 -18.17
N VAL A 99 -5.01 -30.50 -17.64
CA VAL A 99 -4.36 -29.38 -18.32
C VAL A 99 -3.14 -28.96 -17.52
N ASP A 100 -1.94 -29.21 -18.07
CA ASP A 100 -0.68 -28.59 -17.65
C ASP A 100 -0.75 -27.08 -17.96
N LEU A 101 -1.55 -26.35 -17.17
CA LEU A 101 -1.47 -24.90 -17.14
C LEU A 101 -0.09 -24.55 -16.59
N PRO A 102 0.63 -23.57 -17.17
CA PRO A 102 1.84 -23.04 -16.54
C PRO A 102 1.52 -22.69 -15.08
N VAL A 103 2.45 -22.88 -14.15
CA VAL A 103 2.24 -22.60 -12.72
C VAL A 103 1.84 -21.12 -12.56
N VAL A 104 0.53 -20.86 -12.49
CA VAL A 104 -0.03 -19.52 -12.32
C VAL A 104 -0.01 -19.23 -10.83
N ARG A 105 0.80 -18.24 -10.45
CA ARG A 105 0.87 -17.75 -9.07
C ARG A 105 0.03 -16.50 -8.85
N ASN A 106 -0.12 -15.67 -9.87
CA ASN A 106 -0.90 -14.43 -9.80
C ASN A 106 -2.02 -14.52 -10.83
N LEU A 107 -3.26 -14.31 -10.38
CA LEU A 107 -4.46 -14.35 -11.21
C LEU A 107 -5.30 -13.10 -10.95
N ARG A 108 -5.66 -12.37 -12.00
CA ARG A 108 -6.69 -11.32 -11.93
C ARG A 108 -7.90 -11.72 -12.75
N LEU A 109 -9.10 -11.61 -12.18
CA LEU A 109 -10.37 -11.76 -12.90
C LEU A 109 -10.77 -10.40 -13.50
N THR A 110 -11.13 -10.33 -14.79
CA THR A 110 -11.57 -9.08 -15.45
C THR A 110 -13.09 -8.99 -15.61
N GLU A 111 -13.56 -7.79 -15.98
CA GLU A 111 -14.92 -7.14 -15.99
C GLU A 111 -16.20 -7.96 -16.35
N ALA A 112 -16.20 -9.29 -16.40
CA ALA A 112 -17.40 -10.10 -16.69
C ALA A 112 -17.52 -11.41 -15.89
N ALA A 113 -16.61 -11.66 -14.96
CA ALA A 113 -16.64 -12.83 -14.11
C ALA A 113 -17.53 -12.60 -12.88
N ASN A 114 -18.82 -12.95 -12.96
CA ASN A 114 -19.41 -13.60 -11.79
C ASN A 114 -18.49 -14.81 -11.55
N LEU A 115 -17.91 -15.00 -10.36
CA LEU A 115 -17.32 -16.30 -10.02
C LEU A 115 -18.46 -17.31 -10.24
N PRO A 116 -18.41 -18.18 -11.27
CA PRO A 116 -19.39 -19.24 -11.41
C PRO A 116 -19.32 -20.12 -10.15
N ASP A 117 -20.46 -20.59 -9.65
CA ASP A 117 -20.52 -21.47 -8.47
C ASP A 117 -19.65 -22.74 -8.63
N ASP A 118 -19.29 -23.09 -9.87
CA ASP A 118 -18.47 -24.23 -10.27
C ASP A 118 -17.02 -23.90 -10.64
N LEU A 119 -16.58 -22.63 -10.55
CA LEU A 119 -15.20 -22.28 -10.91
C LEU A 119 -14.20 -22.80 -9.87
N LYS A 120 -13.47 -23.83 -10.27
CA LYS A 120 -12.31 -24.33 -9.54
C LYS A 120 -11.09 -23.48 -9.87
N LEU A 121 -10.67 -22.67 -8.90
CA LEU A 121 -9.44 -21.91 -8.99
C LEU A 121 -8.22 -22.86 -8.99
N PRO A 122 -7.20 -22.62 -9.82
CA PRO A 122 -5.96 -23.39 -9.78
C PRO A 122 -5.31 -23.40 -8.39
N LEU A 123 -4.94 -24.59 -7.91
CA LEU A 123 -4.36 -24.79 -6.58
C LEU A 123 -3.02 -24.07 -6.36
N SER A 124 -2.34 -23.66 -7.44
CA SER A 124 -1.05 -22.98 -7.41
C SER A 124 -1.12 -21.47 -7.18
N ILE A 125 -2.32 -20.89 -7.14
CA ILE A 125 -2.49 -19.43 -7.01
C ILE A 125 -2.05 -18.97 -5.63
N GLU A 126 -1.18 -17.97 -5.63
CA GLU A 126 -0.68 -17.28 -4.44
C GLU A 126 -1.28 -15.85 -4.32
N HIS A 127 -1.67 -15.22 -5.43
CA HIS A 127 -2.32 -13.91 -5.44
C HIS A 127 -3.53 -13.94 -6.37
N LEU A 128 -4.69 -13.61 -5.83
CA LEU A 128 -5.94 -13.48 -6.57
C LEU A 128 -6.48 -12.05 -6.45
N ASP A 129 -6.76 -11.41 -7.58
CA ASP A 129 -7.55 -10.18 -7.68
C ASP A 129 -8.88 -10.56 -8.32
N VAL A 130 -10.00 -10.37 -7.61
CA VAL A 130 -11.33 -10.79 -8.09
C VAL A 130 -11.96 -9.79 -9.07
N GLY A 131 -11.29 -8.68 -9.36
CA GLY A 131 -11.74 -7.68 -10.32
C GLY A 131 -12.67 -6.62 -9.73
N ASP A 132 -12.82 -5.52 -10.48
CA ASP A 132 -13.47 -4.30 -9.98
C ASP A 132 -14.99 -4.40 -9.86
N GLU A 133 -15.63 -5.29 -10.61
CA GLU A 133 -17.10 -5.44 -10.66
C GLU A 133 -17.60 -6.61 -9.80
N PHE A 134 -16.71 -7.36 -9.13
CA PHE A 134 -17.09 -8.54 -8.36
C PHE A 134 -17.81 -8.14 -7.07
N ASP A 135 -19.10 -8.49 -6.96
CA ASP A 135 -19.93 -8.25 -5.77
C ASP A 135 -20.83 -9.46 -5.43
N HIS A 136 -20.30 -10.68 -5.63
CA HIS A 136 -21.01 -11.90 -5.26
C HIS A 136 -20.57 -12.42 -3.90
N SER A 137 -21.48 -13.14 -3.23
CA SER A 137 -21.17 -13.76 -1.96
C SER A 137 -19.99 -14.72 -2.12
N ILE A 138 -19.08 -14.67 -1.16
CA ILE A 138 -17.91 -15.55 -1.09
C ILE A 138 -18.09 -16.69 -0.06
N VAL A 139 -19.30 -16.83 0.49
CA VAL A 139 -19.62 -17.92 1.39
C VAL A 139 -19.66 -19.22 0.59
N GLY A 140 -18.96 -20.25 1.08
CA GLY A 140 -18.86 -21.55 0.41
C GLY A 140 -17.84 -21.62 -0.73
N VAL A 141 -17.11 -20.55 -1.02
CA VAL A 141 -16.02 -20.57 -2.01
C VAL A 141 -14.85 -21.41 -1.49
N GLU A 142 -14.41 -22.37 -2.32
CA GLU A 142 -13.21 -23.16 -2.05
C GLU A 142 -11.96 -22.40 -2.50
N TRP A 143 -11.29 -21.73 -1.57
CA TRP A 143 -10.06 -20.98 -1.87
C TRP A 143 -8.84 -21.89 -2.10
N PRO A 144 -7.93 -21.55 -3.03
CA PRO A 144 -6.69 -22.29 -3.23
C PRO A 144 -5.85 -22.34 -1.95
N ALA A 145 -5.33 -23.52 -1.61
CA ALA A 145 -4.51 -23.72 -0.41
C ALA A 145 -3.19 -22.91 -0.41
N ALA A 146 -2.71 -22.49 -1.59
CA ALA A 146 -1.50 -21.67 -1.73
C ALA A 146 -1.77 -20.16 -1.66
N LEU A 147 -3.02 -19.71 -1.53
CA LEU A 147 -3.41 -18.30 -1.62
C LEU A 147 -2.80 -17.48 -0.48
N LYS A 148 -2.01 -16.47 -0.80
CA LYS A 148 -1.34 -15.57 0.14
C LYS A 148 -1.91 -14.16 0.11
N ARG A 149 -2.52 -13.75 -0.99
CA ARG A 149 -3.10 -12.42 -1.17
C ARG A 149 -4.42 -12.51 -1.93
N LEU A 150 -5.44 -11.85 -1.41
CA LEU A 150 -6.73 -11.71 -2.05
C LEU A 150 -7.15 -10.23 -2.06
N ASP A 151 -7.36 -9.71 -3.27
CA ASP A 151 -7.74 -8.32 -3.49
C ASP A 151 -9.20 -8.29 -3.99
N PHE A 152 -10.05 -7.64 -3.22
CA PHE A 152 -11.44 -7.34 -3.55
C PHE A 152 -11.51 -5.97 -4.19
N GLY A 153 -11.96 -5.93 -5.45
CA GLY A 153 -12.01 -4.71 -6.24
C GLY A 153 -13.09 -3.71 -5.80
N ILE A 154 -13.40 -2.78 -6.69
CA ILE A 154 -14.23 -1.59 -6.40
C ILE A 154 -15.62 -1.95 -5.85
N ALA A 155 -16.35 -2.84 -6.51
CA ALA A 155 -17.76 -3.11 -6.25
C ALA A 155 -18.05 -4.00 -5.04
N PHE A 156 -17.07 -4.76 -4.54
CA PHE A 156 -17.32 -5.77 -3.52
C PHE A 156 -17.84 -5.16 -2.21
N ASP A 157 -19.06 -5.50 -1.83
CA ASP A 157 -19.69 -5.10 -0.56
C ASP A 157 -20.51 -6.25 0.06
N GLN A 158 -20.06 -7.50 -0.15
CA GLN A 158 -20.71 -8.67 0.45
C GLN A 158 -20.15 -9.00 1.84
N SER A 159 -20.99 -9.61 2.68
CA SER A 159 -20.58 -10.04 4.01
C SER A 159 -19.43 -11.06 3.95
N ILE A 160 -18.46 -10.89 4.85
CA ILE A 160 -17.32 -11.79 5.03
C ILE A 160 -17.48 -12.73 6.24
N VAL A 161 -18.68 -12.75 6.83
CA VAL A 161 -19.02 -13.62 7.95
C VAL A 161 -19.23 -15.06 7.44
N GLN A 162 -18.74 -16.06 8.18
CA GLN A 162 -18.82 -17.49 7.81
C GLN A 162 -18.08 -17.86 6.52
N VAL A 163 -17.09 -17.07 6.11
CA VAL A 163 -16.24 -17.41 4.97
C VAL A 163 -15.20 -18.45 5.39
N ALA A 164 -15.14 -19.55 4.66
CA ALA A 164 -14.16 -20.61 4.87
C ALA A 164 -12.80 -20.23 4.25
N TRP A 165 -12.03 -19.40 4.96
CA TRP A 165 -10.73 -18.91 4.49
C TRP A 165 -9.67 -20.04 4.34
N PRO A 166 -8.70 -19.89 3.43
CA PRO A 166 -7.60 -20.84 3.31
C PRO A 166 -6.69 -20.77 4.55
N ALA A 167 -6.12 -21.90 4.95
CA ALA A 167 -5.23 -22.01 6.13
C ALA A 167 -3.84 -21.35 5.95
N SER A 168 -3.58 -20.77 4.78
CA SER A 168 -2.33 -20.11 4.42
C SER A 168 -2.22 -18.71 5.02
N SER A 169 -0.98 -18.20 5.13
CA SER A 169 -0.74 -16.81 5.53
C SER A 169 -1.38 -15.85 4.54
N LEU A 170 -2.43 -15.14 4.95
CA LEU A 170 -3.28 -14.37 4.05
C LEU A 170 -3.12 -12.86 4.26
N ARG A 171 -3.20 -12.13 3.15
CA ARG A 171 -3.35 -10.68 3.10
C ARG A 171 -4.64 -10.35 2.36
N LEU A 172 -5.46 -9.49 2.95
CA LEU A 172 -6.73 -9.07 2.38
C LEU A 172 -6.69 -7.59 2.07
N GLN A 173 -7.19 -7.22 0.90
CA GLN A 173 -7.36 -5.84 0.49
C GLN A 173 -8.79 -5.63 0.00
N PHE A 174 -9.45 -4.62 0.53
CA PHE A 174 -10.78 -4.18 0.11
C PHE A 174 -10.65 -2.75 -0.44
N VAL A 175 -10.87 -2.60 -1.73
CA VAL A 175 -10.61 -1.32 -2.42
C VAL A 175 -11.71 -0.31 -2.06
N CYS A 176 -12.83 -0.29 -2.78
CA CYS A 176 -13.70 0.89 -2.76
C CYS A 176 -14.91 0.76 -1.86
N HIS A 177 -15.89 -0.09 -2.21
CA HIS A 177 -17.24 0.01 -1.67
C HIS A 177 -17.50 -0.83 -0.41
N PHE A 178 -16.62 -1.76 -0.06
CA PHE A 178 -16.80 -2.63 1.11
C PHE A 178 -17.05 -1.82 2.39
N ASN A 179 -18.22 -2.03 2.99
CA ASN A 179 -18.66 -1.38 4.21
C ASN A 179 -19.60 -2.26 5.05
N GLN A 180 -19.48 -3.58 4.91
CA GLN A 180 -20.22 -4.55 5.72
C GLN A 180 -19.66 -4.64 7.15
N PRO A 181 -20.52 -4.91 8.16
CA PRO A 181 -20.07 -5.08 9.54
C PRO A 181 -19.13 -6.28 9.67
N LEU A 182 -18.11 -6.10 10.50
CA LEU A 182 -17.20 -7.17 10.89
C LEU A 182 -17.83 -7.97 12.06
N ALA A 183 -17.72 -9.30 12.06
CA ALA A 183 -18.26 -10.14 13.12
C ALA A 183 -17.31 -11.29 13.50
N GLU A 184 -17.63 -11.98 14.59
CA GLU A 184 -16.89 -13.15 15.06
C GLU A 184 -16.79 -14.23 13.95
N GLY A 185 -15.60 -14.82 13.81
CA GLY A 185 -15.34 -15.82 12.76
C GLY A 185 -15.20 -15.25 11.35
N ALA A 186 -15.12 -13.94 11.17
CA ALA A 186 -14.88 -13.31 9.86
C ALA A 186 -13.46 -13.48 9.34
N TRP A 187 -12.50 -13.91 10.17
CA TRP A 187 -11.07 -13.88 9.84
C TRP A 187 -10.40 -15.26 9.95
N PRO A 188 -9.41 -15.57 9.09
CA PRO A 188 -8.54 -16.71 9.30
C PRO A 188 -7.53 -16.45 10.43
N ASP A 189 -7.20 -17.49 11.20
CA ASP A 189 -6.15 -17.47 12.24
C ASP A 189 -4.75 -17.12 11.70
N SER A 190 -4.56 -17.20 10.39
CA SER A 190 -3.32 -16.93 9.66
C SER A 190 -3.28 -15.55 8.98
N LEU A 191 -4.29 -14.71 9.17
CA LEU A 191 -4.36 -13.37 8.57
C LEU A 191 -3.20 -12.51 9.07
N LEU A 192 -2.38 -12.00 8.14
CA LEU A 192 -1.20 -11.20 8.47
C LEU A 192 -1.42 -9.70 8.25
N GLN A 193 -2.21 -9.33 7.25
CA GLN A 193 -2.45 -7.96 6.86
C GLN A 193 -3.88 -7.78 6.37
N ILE A 194 -4.49 -6.66 6.73
CA ILE A 194 -5.75 -6.23 6.16
C ILE A 194 -5.73 -4.73 5.85
N GLU A 195 -6.27 -4.40 4.68
CA GLU A 195 -6.38 -3.03 4.17
C GLU A 195 -7.80 -2.78 3.69
N PHE A 196 -8.42 -1.73 4.21
CA PHE A 196 -9.66 -1.16 3.69
C PHE A 196 -9.32 0.22 3.13
N GLU A 197 -9.54 0.52 1.85
CA GLU A 197 -9.00 1.76 1.27
C GLU A 197 -9.95 2.96 1.31
N TYR A 198 -11.24 2.79 0.94
CA TYR A 198 -12.15 3.94 0.78
C TYR A 198 -13.37 3.93 1.69
N ALA A 199 -14.41 3.12 1.40
CA ALA A 199 -15.74 3.32 1.99
C ALA A 199 -15.94 2.73 3.39
N PHE A 200 -15.10 1.79 3.82
CA PHE A 200 -15.27 1.10 5.09
C PHE A 200 -15.31 2.07 6.28
N ASN A 201 -16.42 2.04 7.02
CA ASN A 201 -16.66 2.89 8.18
C ASN A 201 -17.52 2.18 9.25
N GLN A 202 -17.32 0.87 9.40
CA GLN A 202 -17.97 0.07 10.45
C GLN A 202 -17.08 -0.04 11.68
N SER A 203 -17.67 -0.43 12.82
CA SER A 203 -16.90 -0.69 14.05
C SER A 203 -15.84 -1.76 13.82
N ILE A 204 -14.65 -1.54 14.38
CA ILE A 204 -13.52 -2.48 14.39
C ILE A 204 -13.33 -3.17 15.75
N ALA A 205 -14.27 -2.98 16.68
CA ALA A 205 -14.28 -3.65 17.98
C ALA A 205 -14.73 -5.12 17.80
N VAL A 206 -13.86 -5.91 17.17
CA VAL A 206 -14.05 -7.33 16.86
C VAL A 206 -12.84 -8.14 17.32
N ASP A 207 -13.01 -9.46 17.36
CA ASP A 207 -11.92 -10.38 17.67
C ASP A 207 -10.98 -10.52 16.48
N TRP A 208 -9.95 -9.69 16.46
CA TRP A 208 -8.88 -9.77 15.47
C TRP A 208 -8.02 -11.02 15.68
N PRO A 209 -7.59 -11.72 14.61
CA PRO A 209 -6.75 -12.91 14.73
C PRO A 209 -5.37 -12.54 15.30
N ALA A 210 -4.84 -13.42 16.16
CA ALA A 210 -3.60 -13.14 16.89
C ALA A 210 -2.36 -12.96 15.98
N SER A 211 -2.43 -13.43 14.72
CA SER A 211 -1.40 -13.30 13.70
C SER A 211 -1.37 -11.94 13.00
N LEU A 212 -2.41 -11.10 13.14
CA LEU A 212 -2.52 -9.85 12.40
C LEU A 212 -1.39 -8.90 12.77
N CYS A 213 -0.58 -8.54 11.77
CA CYS A 213 0.62 -7.73 11.94
C CYS A 213 0.43 -6.28 11.49
N GLU A 214 -0.38 -6.07 10.46
CA GLU A 214 -0.58 -4.77 9.82
C GLU A 214 -2.07 -4.54 9.53
N LEU A 215 -2.58 -3.38 9.93
CA LEU A 215 -3.95 -2.93 9.66
C LEU A 215 -3.93 -1.53 9.05
N THR A 216 -4.65 -1.36 7.95
CA THR A 216 -4.87 -0.06 7.31
C THR A 216 -6.37 0.22 7.23
N LEU A 217 -6.78 1.39 7.74
CA LEU A 217 -8.15 1.88 7.69
C LEU A 217 -8.24 3.10 6.78
N GLY A 218 -9.16 3.00 5.84
CA GLY A 218 -9.21 3.83 4.66
C GLY A 218 -9.84 5.20 4.85
N SER A 219 -10.24 5.77 3.72
CA SER A 219 -10.57 7.18 3.59
C SER A 219 -11.73 7.61 4.49
N ASN A 220 -12.81 6.83 4.50
CA ASN A 220 -14.05 7.18 5.21
C ASN A 220 -14.12 6.67 6.64
N PHE A 221 -13.12 5.92 7.11
CA PHE A 221 -13.16 5.37 8.47
C PHE A 221 -13.06 6.50 9.51
N ASP A 222 -14.10 6.66 10.32
CA ASP A 222 -14.16 7.64 11.41
C ASP A 222 -14.93 7.10 12.64
N GLN A 223 -14.92 5.78 12.83
CA GLN A 223 -15.51 5.16 14.01
C GLN A 223 -14.58 5.29 15.23
N PRO A 224 -15.12 5.41 16.45
CA PRO A 224 -14.30 5.42 17.66
C PRO A 224 -13.56 4.09 17.81
N ILE A 225 -12.30 4.18 18.25
CA ILE A 225 -11.44 3.01 18.50
C ILE A 225 -11.20 2.77 20.00
N SER A 226 -11.96 3.46 20.87
CA SER A 226 -11.96 3.17 22.30
C SER A 226 -12.60 1.79 22.55
N GLY A 227 -11.99 1.00 23.44
CA GLY A 227 -12.47 -0.35 23.74
C GLY A 227 -12.13 -1.42 22.69
N VAL A 228 -11.40 -1.10 21.62
CA VAL A 228 -10.91 -2.10 20.66
C VAL A 228 -9.86 -2.98 21.34
N THR A 229 -10.05 -4.30 21.27
CA THR A 229 -9.03 -5.29 21.68
C THR A 229 -8.12 -5.55 20.50
N TRP A 230 -6.89 -5.04 20.56
CA TRP A 230 -5.93 -5.18 19.47
C TRP A 230 -5.20 -6.53 19.50
N PRO A 231 -4.86 -7.10 18.33
CA PRO A 231 -4.13 -8.36 18.29
C PRO A 231 -2.69 -8.18 18.82
N PRO A 232 -2.15 -9.17 19.54
CA PRO A 232 -0.85 -9.06 20.19
C PRO A 232 0.31 -8.93 19.19
N SER A 233 0.11 -9.33 17.93
CA SER A 233 1.12 -9.23 16.88
C SER A 233 1.03 -7.93 16.05
N LEU A 234 0.16 -6.97 16.40
CA LEU A 234 0.02 -5.74 15.61
C LEU A 234 1.23 -4.82 15.78
N HIS A 235 2.04 -4.67 14.72
CA HIS A 235 3.24 -3.82 14.74
C HIS A 235 3.09 -2.55 13.89
N ARG A 236 2.14 -2.53 12.94
CA ARG A 236 1.82 -1.36 12.11
C ARG A 236 0.32 -1.10 12.11
N PHE A 237 -0.04 0.15 12.29
CA PHE A 237 -1.41 0.61 12.14
C PHE A 237 -1.44 1.96 11.42
N GLN A 238 -2.36 2.09 10.45
CA GLN A 238 -2.45 3.26 9.58
C GLN A 238 -3.91 3.67 9.38
N PHE A 239 -4.16 4.98 9.51
CA PHE A 239 -5.35 5.64 9.01
C PHE A 239 -4.96 6.41 7.74
N ASP A 240 -5.77 6.37 6.69
CA ASP A 240 -5.43 7.04 5.43
C ASP A 240 -6.26 8.29 5.10
N GLY A 241 -7.51 8.37 5.52
CA GLY A 241 -8.34 9.54 5.24
C GLY A 241 -8.69 10.39 6.44
N TYR A 242 -9.97 10.41 6.76
CA TYR A 242 -10.62 11.46 7.54
C TYR A 242 -10.85 11.11 9.02
N PHE A 243 -10.23 10.05 9.53
CA PHE A 243 -10.31 9.69 10.95
C PHE A 243 -9.95 10.88 11.85
N ASP A 244 -10.89 11.31 12.69
CA ASP A 244 -10.75 12.45 13.61
C ASP A 244 -11.43 12.18 14.97
N GLN A 245 -11.36 10.92 15.44
CA GLN A 245 -11.83 10.53 16.76
C GLN A 245 -10.77 10.74 17.86
N SER A 246 -11.23 10.87 19.10
CA SER A 246 -10.34 11.04 20.27
C SER A 246 -9.51 9.78 20.56
N LEU A 247 -8.25 9.99 20.98
CA LEU A 247 -7.32 8.92 21.34
C LEU A 247 -7.14 8.72 22.86
N LEU A 248 -7.84 9.50 23.70
CA LEU A 248 -7.60 9.53 25.15
C LEU A 248 -7.88 8.20 25.86
N GLU A 249 -8.87 7.44 25.39
CA GLU A 249 -9.30 6.16 26.01
C GLU A 249 -8.83 4.95 25.21
N VAL A 250 -7.88 5.14 24.30
CA VAL A 250 -7.40 4.06 23.43
C VAL A 250 -6.29 3.30 24.14
N VAL A 251 -6.52 2.01 24.34
CA VAL A 251 -5.52 1.07 24.86
C VAL A 251 -4.79 0.43 23.69
N TRP A 252 -3.63 0.97 23.32
CA TRP A 252 -2.83 0.46 22.20
C TRP A 252 -2.16 -0.88 22.53
N PRO A 253 -1.92 -1.76 21.55
CA PRO A 253 -1.16 -2.99 21.79
C PRO A 253 0.30 -2.64 22.08
N PRO A 254 0.94 -3.33 23.05
CA PRO A 254 2.31 -3.01 23.46
C PRO A 254 3.34 -3.28 22.36
N THR A 255 2.98 -4.02 21.31
CA THR A 255 3.81 -4.36 20.16
C THR A 255 3.75 -3.32 19.03
N LEU A 256 2.86 -2.33 19.08
CA LEU A 256 2.73 -1.34 18.01
C LEU A 256 4.02 -0.51 17.88
N GLN A 257 4.64 -0.57 16.71
CA GLN A 257 5.89 0.13 16.40
C GLN A 257 5.70 1.33 15.47
N ARG A 258 4.69 1.27 14.59
CA ARG A 258 4.43 2.31 13.58
C ARG A 258 2.97 2.69 13.60
N LEU A 259 2.72 3.98 13.80
CA LEU A 259 1.39 4.57 13.73
C LEU A 259 1.43 5.74 12.75
N GLN A 260 0.52 5.71 11.78
CA GLN A 260 0.38 6.76 10.77
C GLN A 260 -1.06 7.25 10.74
N PHE A 261 -1.24 8.56 10.75
CA PHE A 261 -2.52 9.21 10.55
C PHE A 261 -2.60 9.77 9.13
N GLY A 262 -3.82 9.68 8.59
CA GLY A 262 -4.21 10.24 7.31
C GLY A 262 -4.46 11.73 7.42
N TYR A 263 -5.02 12.31 6.36
CA TYR A 263 -5.18 13.75 6.23
C TYR A 263 -5.96 14.38 7.40
N GLY A 264 -7.06 13.75 7.85
CA GLY A 264 -8.10 14.38 8.68
C GLY A 264 -7.83 14.56 10.17
N PHE A 265 -6.92 13.77 10.77
CA PHE A 265 -6.78 13.73 12.23
C PHE A 265 -6.28 15.06 12.79
N ASN A 266 -7.08 15.68 13.67
CA ASN A 266 -6.75 16.96 14.32
C ASN A 266 -7.28 17.05 15.77
N LYS A 267 -7.54 15.91 16.44
CA LYS A 267 -7.86 15.91 17.87
C LYS A 267 -6.63 16.17 18.75
N PRO A 268 -6.80 16.84 19.91
CA PRO A 268 -5.72 17.01 20.89
C PRO A 268 -5.13 15.68 21.33
N ILE A 269 -3.81 15.65 21.51
CA ILE A 269 -3.06 14.45 21.90
C ILE A 269 -2.43 14.55 23.30
N ALA A 270 -2.69 15.63 24.04
CA ALA A 270 -2.30 15.73 25.44
C ALA A 270 -3.06 14.66 26.25
N GLY A 271 -2.34 13.91 27.10
CA GLY A 271 -2.91 12.81 27.88
C GLY A 271 -3.08 11.48 27.13
N VAL A 272 -2.77 11.40 25.83
CA VAL A 272 -2.83 10.13 25.08
C VAL A 272 -1.77 9.15 25.58
N ALA A 273 -2.20 7.93 25.92
CA ALA A 273 -1.34 6.86 26.39
C ALA A 273 -0.70 6.08 25.22
N TRP A 274 0.34 6.63 24.61
CA TRP A 274 1.03 5.98 23.48
C TRP A 274 1.66 4.61 23.84
N PRO A 275 1.72 3.65 22.89
CA PRO A 275 2.25 2.31 23.15
C PRO A 275 3.74 2.35 23.47
N SER A 276 4.19 1.45 24.37
CA SER A 276 5.58 1.38 24.86
C SER A 276 6.63 1.10 23.77
N SER A 277 6.22 0.48 22.67
CA SER A 277 7.11 0.10 21.57
C SER A 277 7.03 1.05 20.38
N LEU A 278 6.28 2.16 20.47
CA LEU A 278 6.08 3.07 19.34
C LEU A 278 7.42 3.70 18.93
N GLN A 279 7.87 3.41 17.71
CA GLN A 279 9.14 3.91 17.16
C GLN A 279 8.91 5.02 16.12
N ARG A 280 7.81 4.96 15.38
CA ARG A 280 7.50 5.93 14.32
C ARG A 280 6.06 6.41 14.45
N LEU A 281 5.92 7.73 14.50
CA LEU A 281 4.63 8.40 14.49
C LEU A 281 4.61 9.43 13.37
N GLN A 282 3.60 9.35 12.52
CA GLN A 282 3.37 10.30 11.44
C GLN A 282 1.96 10.86 11.57
N PHE A 283 1.86 12.18 11.61
CA PHE A 283 0.60 12.90 11.48
C PHE A 283 0.37 13.30 10.02
N GLY A 284 -0.88 13.25 9.56
CA GLY A 284 -1.25 13.73 8.24
C GLY A 284 -1.56 15.22 8.21
N SER A 285 -2.03 15.71 7.06
CA SER A 285 -2.02 17.13 6.70
C SER A 285 -2.65 18.07 7.73
N TYR A 286 -3.83 17.75 8.27
CA TYR A 286 -4.61 18.70 9.09
C TYR A 286 -4.24 18.74 10.57
N PHE A 287 -3.34 17.86 11.05
CA PHE A 287 -2.96 17.87 12.46
C PHE A 287 -2.25 19.18 12.83
N ASN A 288 -2.88 19.99 13.69
CA ASN A 288 -2.35 21.28 14.10
C ASN A 288 -2.66 21.58 15.59
N GLN A 289 -2.49 20.57 16.45
CA GLN A 289 -2.73 20.68 17.89
C GLN A 289 -1.44 20.98 18.67
N PRO A 290 -1.52 21.73 19.79
CA PRO A 290 -0.35 22.04 20.60
C PRO A 290 0.29 20.77 21.17
N LEU A 291 1.62 20.79 21.26
CA LEU A 291 2.41 19.64 21.75
C LEU A 291 2.85 19.79 23.22
N VAL A 292 2.46 20.89 23.86
CA VAL A 292 2.69 21.09 25.29
C VAL A 292 1.91 20.02 26.07
N GLU A 293 2.51 19.48 27.12
CA GLU A 293 1.95 18.37 27.94
C GLU A 293 1.76 17.01 27.23
N VAL A 294 2.25 16.85 26.00
CA VAL A 294 2.23 15.54 25.35
C VAL A 294 3.29 14.63 25.97
N ALA A 295 2.83 13.51 26.54
CA ALA A 295 3.69 12.51 27.17
C ALA A 295 4.21 11.50 26.12
N TRP A 296 5.28 11.86 25.43
CA TRP A 296 5.91 10.96 24.44
C TRP A 296 6.61 9.77 25.12
N ARG A 297 6.63 8.63 24.42
CA ARG A 297 7.32 7.42 24.90
C ARG A 297 8.80 7.45 24.51
N ALA A 298 9.65 6.93 25.40
CA ALA A 298 11.10 6.85 25.21
C ALA A 298 11.54 5.87 24.11
N SER A 299 10.60 5.20 23.44
CA SER A 299 10.85 4.37 22.26
C SER A 299 10.78 5.17 20.96
N LEU A 300 10.20 6.38 20.97
CA LEU A 300 9.91 7.12 19.74
C LEU A 300 11.21 7.62 19.10
N LEU A 301 11.45 7.18 17.85
CA LEU A 301 12.67 7.48 17.10
C LEU A 301 12.43 8.49 15.98
N LYS A 302 11.27 8.41 15.31
CA LYS A 302 10.88 9.31 14.22
C LYS A 302 9.50 9.91 14.49
N LEU A 303 9.42 11.22 14.35
CA LEU A 303 8.18 11.99 14.41
C LEU A 303 8.08 12.89 13.19
N GLN A 304 6.97 12.77 12.47
CA GLN A 304 6.69 13.56 11.27
C GLN A 304 5.36 14.27 11.41
N PHE A 305 5.35 15.57 11.14
CA PHE A 305 4.15 16.39 11.10
C PHE A 305 3.69 16.63 9.66
N GLY A 306 2.38 16.74 9.48
CA GLY A 306 1.76 17.01 8.19
C GLY A 306 1.88 18.46 7.75
N GLU A 307 1.24 18.75 6.62
CA GLU A 307 1.33 20.02 5.89
C GLU A 307 0.97 21.25 6.72
N PHE A 308 -0.12 21.20 7.50
CA PHE A 308 -0.69 22.37 8.19
C PHE A 308 -0.23 22.54 9.64
N PHE A 309 0.69 21.70 10.14
CA PHE A 309 1.18 21.83 11.51
C PHE A 309 1.98 23.12 11.67
N ASN A 310 1.51 24.04 12.53
CA ASN A 310 2.11 25.34 12.74
C ASN A 310 1.98 25.84 14.19
N GLN A 311 2.11 24.92 15.16
CA GLN A 311 2.06 25.25 16.59
C GLN A 311 3.45 25.60 17.16
N PRO A 312 3.52 26.50 18.17
CA PRO A 312 4.79 26.85 18.79
C PRO A 312 5.41 25.66 19.50
N LEU A 313 6.75 25.56 19.45
CA LEU A 313 7.50 24.45 20.04
C LEU A 313 8.11 24.80 21.42
N ALA A 314 7.96 26.04 21.88
CA ALA A 314 8.43 26.44 23.20
C ALA A 314 7.67 25.68 24.30
N GLY A 315 8.42 25.11 25.26
CA GLY A 315 7.84 24.30 26.35
C GLY A 315 7.49 22.85 25.96
N VAL A 316 7.69 22.44 24.71
CA VAL A 316 7.50 21.04 24.30
C VAL A 316 8.59 20.17 24.90
N THR A 317 8.20 19.09 25.59
CA THR A 317 9.13 18.10 26.15
C THR A 317 9.25 16.93 25.18
N TRP A 318 10.31 16.89 24.37
CA TRP A 318 10.53 15.79 23.40
C TRP A 318 11.04 14.51 24.08
N PRO A 319 10.78 13.33 23.51
CA PRO A 319 11.37 12.09 24.03
C PRO A 319 12.87 12.07 23.74
N LEU A 320 13.66 11.62 24.72
CA LEU A 320 15.12 11.61 24.62
C LEU A 320 15.61 10.81 23.40
N SER A 321 14.92 9.72 23.07
CA SER A 321 15.23 8.82 21.96
C SER A 321 15.01 9.38 20.56
N LEU A 322 14.38 10.55 20.43
CA LEU A 322 14.01 11.09 19.12
C LEU A 322 15.26 11.39 18.29
N GLN A 323 15.34 10.78 17.10
CA GLN A 323 16.46 10.92 16.17
C GLN A 323 16.09 11.67 14.91
N ASP A 324 14.81 11.69 14.54
CA ASP A 324 14.32 12.26 13.29
C ASP A 324 13.04 13.04 13.53
N LEU A 325 13.08 14.33 13.23
CA LEU A 325 11.97 15.26 13.37
C LEU A 325 11.76 16.02 12.06
N GLU A 326 10.56 15.90 11.51
CA GLU A 326 10.21 16.48 10.22
C GLU A 326 8.96 17.34 10.33
N PHE A 327 9.08 18.59 9.92
CA PHE A 327 7.99 19.51 9.66
C PHE A 327 7.79 19.64 8.16
N ASN A 328 6.54 19.63 7.73
CA ASN A 328 6.17 19.80 6.33
C ASN A 328 5.81 21.28 6.05
N VAL A 329 5.07 21.54 4.97
CA VAL A 329 4.85 22.84 4.32
C VAL A 329 4.73 24.07 5.23
N GLU A 330 3.74 24.13 6.14
CA GLU A 330 3.27 25.37 6.80
C GLU A 330 3.97 25.75 8.09
N PHE A 331 4.85 24.91 8.63
CA PHE A 331 5.51 25.22 9.91
C PHE A 331 6.36 26.49 9.78
N ASN A 332 5.96 27.55 10.48
CA ASN A 332 6.64 28.83 10.45
C ASN A 332 6.55 29.54 11.81
N GLN A 333 6.91 28.82 12.88
CA GLN A 333 6.98 29.38 14.23
C GLN A 333 8.41 29.75 14.62
N ARG A 334 8.54 30.75 15.51
CA ARG A 334 9.83 31.12 16.09
C ARG A 334 10.37 29.97 16.95
N LEU A 335 11.69 29.76 16.87
CA LEU A 335 12.38 28.70 17.62
C LEU A 335 12.93 29.18 18.98
N THR A 336 12.59 30.40 19.41
CA THR A 336 13.02 30.94 20.71
C THR A 336 12.45 30.10 21.86
N GLY A 337 13.32 29.63 22.76
CA GLY A 337 12.91 28.81 23.91
C GLY A 337 12.63 27.34 23.58
N VAL A 338 12.91 26.89 22.36
CA VAL A 338 12.82 25.47 22.00
C VAL A 338 14.00 24.71 22.58
N VAL A 339 13.71 23.65 23.32
CA VAL A 339 14.71 22.70 23.83
C VAL A 339 14.64 21.45 22.96
N TRP A 340 15.65 21.21 22.14
CA TRP A 340 15.68 20.06 21.23
C TRP A 340 16.09 18.76 21.96
N PRO A 341 15.63 17.59 21.50
CA PRO A 341 16.06 16.33 22.08
C PRO A 341 17.57 16.10 21.87
N PRO A 342 18.29 15.60 22.89
CA PRO A 342 19.75 15.56 22.89
C PRO A 342 20.36 14.58 21.89
N PHE A 343 19.57 13.65 21.35
CA PHE A 343 20.00 12.64 20.37
C PHE A 343 19.41 12.85 18.97
N LEU A 344 18.83 14.03 18.71
CA LEU A 344 18.29 14.38 17.39
C LEU A 344 19.41 14.39 16.34
N LYS A 345 19.25 13.59 15.27
CA LYS A 345 20.21 13.49 14.17
C LYS A 345 19.74 14.23 12.93
N ARG A 346 18.43 14.21 12.66
CA ARG A 346 17.81 14.82 11.49
C ARG A 346 16.71 15.77 11.91
N LEU A 347 16.77 16.99 11.39
CA LEU A 347 15.73 17.99 11.53
C LEU A 347 15.43 18.57 10.16
N LYS A 348 14.17 18.52 9.74
CA LYS A 348 13.72 19.11 8.48
C LYS A 348 12.60 20.10 8.76
N PHE A 349 12.77 21.32 8.25
CA PHE A 349 11.73 22.33 8.19
C PHE A 349 11.11 22.36 6.78
N GLY A 350 9.83 22.69 6.69
CA GLY A 350 9.13 22.77 5.42
C GLY A 350 9.29 24.10 4.70
N PHE A 351 8.49 24.24 3.64
CA PHE A 351 8.63 25.30 2.63
C PHE A 351 8.57 26.71 3.22
N TYR A 352 7.63 27.00 4.12
CA TYR A 352 7.38 28.37 4.57
C TYR A 352 8.19 28.82 5.79
N PHE A 353 9.04 27.96 6.39
CA PHE A 353 9.84 28.35 7.54
C PHE A 353 10.83 29.47 7.17
N ASN A 354 10.67 30.65 7.75
CA ASN A 354 11.49 31.82 7.42
C ASN A 354 11.75 32.72 8.65
N HIS A 355 12.09 32.11 9.78
CA HIS A 355 12.44 32.83 11.00
C HIS A 355 13.94 32.83 11.29
N PRO A 356 14.49 33.91 11.90
CA PRO A 356 15.89 33.97 12.27
C PRO A 356 16.29 32.79 13.16
N ILE A 357 17.42 32.16 12.81
CA ILE A 357 17.98 31.00 13.53
C ILE A 357 19.24 31.35 14.34
N ILE A 358 19.54 32.64 14.49
CA ILE A 358 20.64 33.12 15.32
C ILE A 358 20.32 32.85 16.80
N GLY A 359 21.29 32.30 17.54
CA GLY A 359 21.14 32.01 18.96
C GLY A 359 20.32 30.75 19.28
N ILE A 360 19.93 29.96 18.28
CA ILE A 360 19.27 28.68 18.51
C ILE A 360 20.29 27.66 19.04
N GLY A 361 19.97 27.05 20.18
CA GLY A 361 20.76 26.00 20.80
C GLY A 361 20.51 24.65 20.14
N TRP A 362 21.09 24.43 18.95
CA TRP A 362 20.98 23.15 18.24
C TRP A 362 21.59 21.98 19.05
N PRO A 363 21.00 20.78 19.00
CA PRO A 363 21.51 19.64 19.75
C PRO A 363 22.86 19.19 19.17
N SER A 364 23.79 18.81 20.04
CA SER A 364 25.15 18.41 19.67
C SER A 364 25.23 17.05 18.97
N SER A 365 24.11 16.42 18.65
CA SER A 365 24.02 15.18 17.87
C SER A 365 23.55 15.42 16.44
N LEU A 366 23.15 16.65 16.09
CA LEU A 366 22.53 16.96 14.81
C LEU A 366 23.54 16.73 13.66
N GLN A 367 23.11 15.97 12.66
CA GLN A 367 23.90 15.58 11.49
C GLN A 367 23.31 16.16 10.21
N HIS A 368 21.98 16.28 10.13
CA HIS A 368 21.28 16.79 8.96
C HIS A 368 20.27 17.84 9.39
N LEU A 369 20.34 19.01 8.76
CA LEU A 369 19.40 20.12 8.96
C LEU A 369 18.95 20.61 7.59
N ALA A 370 17.68 20.44 7.26
CA ALA A 370 17.11 20.92 6.01
C ALA A 370 16.12 22.06 6.26
N PHE A 371 16.14 23.05 5.38
CA PHE A 371 15.15 24.12 5.31
C PHE A 371 14.41 24.03 3.98
N GLY A 372 13.16 24.48 3.94
CA GLY A 372 12.42 24.56 2.68
C GLY A 372 12.79 25.79 1.84
N GLY A 373 12.25 25.85 0.62
CA GLY A 373 12.53 26.89 -0.37
C GLY A 373 12.22 28.34 0.07
N GLY A 374 11.37 28.54 1.07
CA GLY A 374 11.03 29.87 1.59
C GLY A 374 12.00 30.43 2.63
N PHE A 375 13.07 29.72 2.98
CA PHE A 375 14.04 30.17 3.98
C PHE A 375 15.01 31.22 3.42
N HIS A 376 14.84 32.48 3.81
CA HIS A 376 15.62 33.62 3.34
C HIS A 376 16.26 34.40 4.50
N GLN A 377 16.80 33.69 5.50
CA GLN A 377 17.47 34.31 6.65
C GLN A 377 19.00 34.18 6.56
N SER A 378 19.71 35.18 7.10
CA SER A 378 21.17 35.14 7.18
C SER A 378 21.63 34.02 8.11
N ILE A 379 22.71 33.35 7.69
CA ILE A 379 23.39 32.27 8.42
C ILE A 379 24.76 32.68 8.99
N GLU A 380 25.21 33.92 8.74
CA GLU A 380 26.58 34.39 9.02
C GLU A 380 26.96 34.41 10.52
N ARG A 381 25.99 34.27 11.43
CA ARG A 381 26.20 34.31 12.88
C ARG A 381 25.56 33.13 13.62
N VAL A 382 25.20 32.09 12.90
CA VAL A 382 24.58 30.90 13.49
C VAL A 382 25.66 30.04 14.14
N VAL A 383 25.43 29.66 15.40
CA VAL A 383 26.31 28.74 16.12
C VAL A 383 25.87 27.32 15.82
N TRP A 384 26.63 26.62 15.00
CA TRP A 384 26.35 25.24 14.60
C TRP A 384 26.87 24.22 15.63
N PRO A 385 26.23 23.04 15.76
CA PRO A 385 26.63 22.02 16.73
C PRO A 385 28.00 21.40 16.37
N ARG A 386 28.84 21.12 17.37
CA ARG A 386 30.24 20.68 17.17
C ARG A 386 30.40 19.26 16.59
N SER A 387 29.36 18.43 16.64
CA SER A 387 29.32 17.13 15.94
C SER A 387 29.18 17.23 14.43
N ALA A 388 29.09 18.46 13.89
CA ALA A 388 28.94 18.78 12.48
C ALA A 388 30.20 18.46 11.65
N LEU A 389 30.74 17.24 11.76
CA LEU A 389 31.77 16.75 10.83
C LEU A 389 31.23 16.68 9.38
N ALA A 390 29.91 16.79 9.19
CA ALA A 390 29.25 17.02 7.90
C ALA A 390 27.79 17.46 8.11
N LEU A 391 27.53 18.66 8.67
CA LEU A 391 26.17 19.18 8.67
C LEU A 391 25.76 19.44 7.21
N LYS A 392 24.88 18.58 6.68
CA LYS A 392 24.32 18.76 5.34
C LYS A 392 23.12 19.69 5.47
N MET A 393 23.22 20.82 4.79
CA MET A 393 22.10 21.73 4.60
C MET A 393 21.58 21.59 3.18
N ALA A 394 20.25 21.58 3.07
CA ALA A 394 19.54 21.57 1.81
C ALA A 394 18.41 22.60 1.89
N ILE A 395 18.23 23.33 0.80
CA ILE A 395 17.05 24.10 0.43
C ILE A 395 16.53 23.35 -0.82
N TRP A 396 15.26 22.93 -0.87
CA TRP A 396 14.70 22.10 -1.97
C TRP A 396 14.98 22.71 -3.36
N ASP A 397 15.16 21.97 -4.47
CA ASP A 397 14.60 20.67 -4.92
C ASP A 397 15.58 19.47 -4.96
N GLU A 398 15.04 18.27 -4.68
CA GLU A 398 15.64 16.92 -4.72
C GLU A 398 16.70 16.53 -3.67
N TRP A 399 16.37 15.46 -2.93
CA TRP A 399 17.36 14.54 -2.37
C TRP A 399 17.30 13.26 -3.21
N PRO A 400 18.28 12.97 -4.11
CA PRO A 400 19.54 12.30 -3.72
C PRO A 400 20.79 12.67 -4.59
N PRO A 401 21.80 11.78 -4.75
CA PRO A 401 23.10 11.73 -4.07
C PRO A 401 24.17 12.78 -4.48
N SER A 402 23.86 13.79 -5.29
CA SER A 402 24.90 14.59 -5.95
C SER A 402 24.65 16.09 -5.97
N ALA A 403 24.45 16.70 -4.80
CA ALA A 403 25.09 17.97 -4.39
C ALA A 403 24.44 18.54 -3.10
N PRO A 404 24.91 18.16 -1.90
CA PRO A 404 24.63 18.93 -0.70
C PRO A 404 25.46 20.22 -0.68
N ALA A 405 24.85 21.35 -0.28
CA ALA A 405 25.64 22.44 0.31
C ALA A 405 26.22 21.89 1.62
N LEU A 406 27.52 21.57 1.58
CA LEU A 406 28.26 21.03 2.71
C LEU A 406 28.81 22.19 3.53
N PHE A 407 28.46 22.23 4.81
CA PHE A 407 29.22 23.02 5.77
C PHE A 407 30.38 22.16 6.27
N PHE A 408 31.60 22.56 5.92
CA PHE A 408 32.83 21.95 6.42
C PHE A 408 33.70 23.06 7.02
N ASN A 409 33.99 22.99 8.32
CA ASN A 409 34.93 23.89 9.01
C ASN A 409 34.77 25.40 8.76
N GLY A 410 33.53 25.92 8.76
CA GLY A 410 33.29 27.37 8.76
C GLY A 410 33.26 28.04 7.38
N GLU A 411 33.31 27.28 6.29
CA GLU A 411 33.09 27.81 4.93
C GLU A 411 31.94 27.09 4.23
N ILE A 412 31.13 27.86 3.48
CA ILE A 412 30.06 27.35 2.62
C ILE A 412 30.71 26.71 1.39
N LEU A 413 30.63 25.39 1.25
CA LEU A 413 30.99 24.75 -0.02
C LEU A 413 29.79 24.83 -0.97
N ARG A 414 29.74 25.97 -1.69
CA ARG A 414 28.88 26.31 -2.84
C ARG A 414 27.36 26.31 -2.61
N VAL A 415 26.76 27.49 -2.81
CA VAL A 415 25.38 27.63 -3.30
C VAL A 415 25.47 27.47 -4.83
N PRO A 416 24.74 26.54 -5.49
CA PRO A 416 24.62 26.59 -6.94
C PRO A 416 23.85 27.86 -7.30
N GLU A 417 24.48 28.74 -8.07
CA GLU A 417 23.76 29.81 -8.76
C GLU A 417 22.83 29.19 -9.79
N THR A 418 21.51 29.40 -9.64
CA THR A 418 20.59 29.65 -10.76
C THR A 418 19.45 30.52 -10.31
#